data_AF-A0A822BRW4-F1
#
_entry.id   AF-A0A822BRW4-F1
#
_cell.length_a   1.000
_cell.length_b   1.000
_cell.length_c   1.000
_cell.angle_alpha   90.00
_cell.angle_beta   90.00
_cell.angle_gamma   90.00
#
_symmetry.space_group_name_H-M   'P 1'
#
loop_
_entity.id
_entity.type
_entity.pdbx_description
1 polymer ?
#
loop_
_entity_poly.entity_id
_entity_poly.type
_entity_poly.pdbx_seq_one_letter_code
_entity_poly.pdbx_strand_id
1 'polypeptide(L)'
;KPGDACVIFTPDDTHFDMALEAIRRGIHVMITKPAVKTLAEHRQLYEEAKKKNVLVMIEVHKRFDSMYSDARDRIRDGLGEFSYFYSFMSQPKFQLSTFRSCK
;
A
#
# COMPACT_ATOMS: atom_id res chain seq x y z
N LYS A 1 13.99 3.63 17.94
CA LYS A 1 14.06 5.03 18.40
C LYS A 1 12.76 5.72 18.00
N PRO A 2 12.33 6.77 18.70
CA PRO A 2 11.17 7.56 18.28
C PRO A 2 11.33 7.98 16.81
N GLY A 3 10.32 7.73 15.98
CA GLY A 3 10.35 8.01 14.54
C GLY A 3 10.96 6.92 13.65
N ASP A 4 11.33 5.75 14.18
CA ASP A 4 11.78 4.63 13.35
C ASP A 4 10.66 4.11 12.45
N ALA A 5 11.02 3.74 11.22
CA ALA A 5 10.12 3.14 10.25
C ALA A 5 10.73 1.90 9.59
N CYS A 6 9.90 0.96 9.16
CA CYS A 6 10.30 -0.17 8.34
C CYS A 6 9.43 -0.29 7.08
N VAL A 7 10.00 -0.91 6.04
CA VAL A 7 9.30 -1.25 4.81
C VAL A 7 9.22 -2.77 4.70
N ILE A 8 8.02 -3.30 4.51
CA ILE A 8 7.76 -4.73 4.34
C ILE A 8 7.56 -5.00 2.84
N PHE A 9 8.60 -5.56 2.23
CA PHE A 9 8.67 -5.97 0.82
C PHE A 9 8.94 -7.47 0.72
N THR A 10 8.06 -8.26 1.32
CA THR A 10 8.15 -9.71 1.42
C THR A 10 6.96 -10.37 0.73
N PRO A 11 6.88 -11.71 0.61
CA PRO A 11 5.69 -12.36 0.08
C PRO A 11 4.44 -12.03 0.90
N ASP A 12 3.29 -11.88 0.23
CA ASP A 12 2.02 -11.42 0.80
C ASP A 12 1.61 -12.14 2.10
N ASP A 13 1.92 -13.44 2.22
CA ASP A 13 1.62 -14.28 3.39
C ASP A 13 2.32 -13.82 4.67
N THR A 14 3.42 -13.08 4.55
CA THR A 14 4.26 -12.68 5.69
C THR A 14 3.94 -11.27 6.19
N HIS A 15 3.15 -10.49 5.43
CA HIS A 15 2.93 -9.09 5.73
C HIS A 15 2.28 -8.85 7.09
N PHE A 16 1.26 -9.65 7.43
CA PHE A 16 0.48 -9.45 8.65
C PHE A 16 1.33 -9.59 9.92
N ASP A 17 2.02 -10.71 10.08
CA ASP A 17 2.82 -10.99 11.27
C ASP A 17 3.96 -9.98 11.44
N MET A 18 4.65 -9.66 10.34
CA MET A 18 5.74 -8.68 10.35
C MET A 18 5.25 -7.27 10.69
N ALA A 19 4.12 -6.84 10.11
CA ALA A 19 3.54 -5.53 10.38
C ALA A 19 3.04 -5.42 11.83
N LEU A 20 2.33 -6.45 12.30
CA LEU A 20 1.81 -6.48 13.67
C LEU A 20 2.93 -6.39 14.70
N GLU A 21 4.03 -7.12 14.49
CA GLU A 21 5.19 -7.07 15.38
C GLU A 21 5.87 -5.70 15.37
N ALA A 22 6.07 -5.09 14.19
CA ALA A 22 6.63 -3.76 14.08
C ALA A 22 5.74 -2.70 14.78
N ILE A 23 4.43 -2.75 14.57
CA ILE A 23 3.46 -1.86 15.23
C ILE A 23 3.53 -2.00 16.76
N ARG A 24 3.57 -3.24 17.27
CA ARG A 24 3.65 -3.50 18.72
C ARG A 24 4.90 -2.91 19.36
N ARG A 25 5.99 -2.84 18.61
CA ARG A 25 7.27 -2.20 18.98
C ARG A 25 7.26 -0.68 18.84
N GLY A 26 6.18 -0.08 18.34
CA GLY A 26 6.09 1.37 18.14
C GLY A 26 6.84 1.86 16.90
N ILE A 27 7.02 1.01 15.90
CA ILE A 27 7.70 1.33 14.64
C ILE A 27 6.64 1.68 13.57
N HIS A 28 6.85 2.74 12.81
CA HIS A 28 6.01 3.09 11.66
C HIS A 28 6.22 2.06 10.54
N VAL A 29 5.17 1.66 9.85
CA VAL A 29 5.25 0.57 8.87
C VAL A 29 4.77 1.02 7.51
N MET A 30 5.55 0.74 6.47
CA MET A 30 5.08 0.76 5.09
C MET A 30 4.97 -0.68 4.58
N ILE A 31 3.79 -1.10 4.14
CA ILE A 31 3.52 -2.47 3.68
C ILE A 31 3.24 -2.43 2.19
N THR A 32 3.87 -3.31 1.42
CA THR A 32 3.58 -3.37 0.00
C THR A 32 2.26 -4.04 -0.32
N LYS A 33 1.69 -3.66 -1.47
CA LYS A 33 0.39 -4.15 -1.90
C LYS A 33 0.49 -5.62 -2.35
N PRO A 34 -0.47 -6.48 -1.97
CA PRO A 34 -1.57 -6.22 -1.04
C PRO A 34 -1.07 -6.16 0.42
N ALA A 35 -1.61 -5.23 1.22
CA ALA A 35 -1.16 -5.06 2.61
C ALA A 35 -1.35 -6.33 3.47
N VAL A 36 -2.50 -6.99 3.34
CA VAL A 36 -2.84 -8.28 3.97
C VAL A 36 -3.90 -8.97 3.11
N LYS A 37 -4.19 -10.25 3.38
CA LYS A 37 -5.12 -11.05 2.56
C LYS A 37 -6.57 -10.94 3.01
N THR A 38 -6.82 -10.59 4.27
CA THR A 38 -8.18 -10.53 4.83
C THR A 38 -8.54 -9.17 5.41
N LEU A 39 -9.84 -8.86 5.42
CA LEU A 39 -10.36 -7.66 6.08
C LEU A 39 -10.16 -7.70 7.60
N ALA A 40 -10.20 -8.89 8.20
CA ALA A 40 -10.01 -9.07 9.64
C ALA A 40 -8.58 -8.67 10.06
N GLU A 41 -7.57 -9.18 9.36
CA GLU A 41 -6.17 -8.79 9.55
C GLU A 41 -5.98 -7.29 9.35
N HIS A 42 -6.61 -6.72 8.32
CA HIS A 42 -6.49 -5.30 8.01
C HIS A 42 -7.02 -4.42 9.15
N ARG A 43 -8.21 -4.76 9.67
CA ARG A 43 -8.82 -4.08 10.82
C ARG A 43 -7.96 -4.21 12.07
N GLN A 44 -7.37 -5.39 12.32
CA GLN A 44 -6.50 -5.60 13.45
C GLN A 44 -5.25 -4.70 13.37
N LEU A 45 -4.59 -4.62 12.21
CA LEU A 45 -3.43 -3.73 12.03
C LEU A 45 -3.82 -2.26 12.26
N TYR A 46 -4.98 -1.83 11.77
CA TYR A 46 -5.49 -0.47 11.98
C TYR A 46 -5.69 -0.16 13.48
N GLU A 47 -6.37 -1.03 14.22
CA GLU A 47 -6.61 -0.83 15.65
C GLU A 47 -5.32 -0.83 16.47
N GLU A 48 -4.38 -1.73 16.17
CA GLU A 48 -3.08 -1.78 16.85
C GLU A 48 -2.22 -0.55 16.53
N ALA A 49 -2.23 -0.08 15.27
CA ALA A 49 -1.54 1.13 14.87
C ALA A 49 -2.07 2.36 15.62
N LYS A 50 -3.40 2.47 15.76
CA LYS A 50 -4.06 3.53 16.52
C LYS A 50 -3.70 3.48 18.00
N LYS A 51 -3.71 2.30 18.63
CA LYS A 51 -3.32 2.11 20.04
C LYS A 51 -1.87 2.50 20.30
N LYS A 52 -0.97 2.17 19.36
CA LYS A 52 0.46 2.42 19.47
C LYS A 52 0.87 3.81 18.97
N ASN A 53 -0.07 4.58 18.41
CA ASN A 53 0.17 5.88 17.80
C ASN A 53 1.28 5.83 16.73
N VAL A 54 1.24 4.79 15.88
CA VAL A 54 2.16 4.64 14.75
C VAL A 54 1.42 4.77 13.42
N LEU A 55 2.16 5.15 12.39
CA LEU A 55 1.65 5.26 11.03
C LEU A 55 1.82 3.92 10.33
N VAL A 56 0.76 3.45 9.69
CA VAL A 56 0.80 2.30 8.78
C VAL A 56 0.37 2.79 7.41
N MET A 57 1.29 2.72 6.45
CA MET A 57 1.10 3.13 5.06
C MET A 57 1.08 1.89 4.16
N ILE A 58 0.17 1.88 3.19
CA ILE A 58 0.20 0.90 2.11
C ILE A 58 0.94 1.53 0.94
N GLU A 59 1.95 0.83 0.42
CA GLU A 59 2.63 1.23 -0.80
C GLU A 59 1.68 1.05 -1.99
N VAL A 60 1.20 2.19 -2.49
CA VAL A 60 0.41 2.33 -3.72
C VAL A 60 1.01 3.47 -4.55
N HIS A 61 2.26 3.30 -5.01
CA HIS A 61 3.10 4.34 -5.61
C HIS A 61 2.41 5.17 -6.71
N LYS A 62 1.52 4.60 -7.51
CA LYS A 62 0.75 5.34 -8.54
C LYS A 62 -0.03 6.54 -7.99
N ARG A 63 -0.40 6.53 -6.70
CA ARG A 63 -1.05 7.68 -6.05
C ARG A 63 -0.13 8.90 -5.93
N PHE A 64 1.18 8.69 -5.94
CA PHE A 64 2.21 9.74 -5.82
C PHE A 64 2.84 10.12 -7.16
N ASP A 65 2.44 9.46 -8.25
CA ASP A 65 2.85 9.85 -9.58
C ASP A 65 2.24 11.22 -9.91
N SER A 66 3.10 12.14 -10.35
CA SER A 66 2.75 13.51 -10.70
C SER A 66 1.62 13.60 -11.72
N MET A 67 1.51 12.66 -12.66
CA MET A 67 0.45 12.66 -13.67
C MET A 67 -0.93 12.43 -13.03
N TYR A 68 -1.02 11.51 -12.06
CA TYR A 68 -2.27 11.25 -11.36
C TYR A 68 -2.61 12.38 -10.38
N SER A 69 -1.60 13.02 -9.78
CA SER A 69 -1.79 14.17 -8.90
C SER A 69 -2.32 15.39 -9.67
N ASP A 70 -1.74 15.70 -10.82
CA ASP A 70 -2.22 16.77 -11.73
C ASP A 70 -3.66 16.49 -12.19
N ALA A 71 -3.94 15.26 -12.67
CA ALA A 71 -5.27 14.90 -13.10
C ALA A 71 -6.30 15.05 -11.97
N ARG A 72 -5.99 14.60 -10.75
CA ARG A 72 -6.86 14.78 -9.57
C ARG A 72 -7.15 16.25 -9.30
N ASP A 73 -6.13 17.10 -9.32
CA ASP A 73 -6.26 18.51 -8.97
C ASP A 73 -7.07 19.26 -10.03
N ARG A 74 -6.80 19.03 -11.32
CA ARG A 74 -7.60 19.59 -12.42
C ARG A 74 -9.06 19.14 -12.39
N ILE A 75 -9.33 17.89 -12.05
CA ILE A 75 -10.71 17.39 -11.89
C ILE A 75 -11.43 18.18 -10.80
N ARG A 76 -10.76 18.44 -9.66
CA ARG A 76 -11.33 19.23 -8.55
C ARG A 76 -11.54 20.70 -8.89
N ASP A 77 -10.66 21.27 -9.71
CA ASP A 77 -10.61 22.72 -9.93
C ASP A 77 -11.53 23.21 -11.06
N GLY A 78 -12.04 22.34 -11.94
CA GLY A 78 -12.88 22.85 -13.02
C GLY A 78 -13.39 21.90 -14.10
N LEU A 79 -13.30 20.58 -13.93
CA LEU A 79 -13.80 19.64 -14.95
C LEU A 79 -15.25 19.18 -14.72
N GLY A 80 -15.91 19.69 -13.68
CA GLY A 80 -17.32 19.39 -13.39
C GLY A 80 -17.52 18.05 -12.67
N GLU A 81 -18.75 17.53 -12.72
CA GLU A 81 -19.10 16.29 -12.02
C GLU A 81 -18.55 15.04 -12.71
N PHE A 82 -18.19 14.05 -11.90
CA PHE A 82 -17.63 12.79 -12.35
C PHE A 82 -18.73 11.83 -12.81
N SER A 83 -18.78 11.51 -14.10
CA SER A 83 -19.80 10.59 -14.63
C SER A 83 -19.29 9.16 -14.87
N TYR A 84 -18.03 8.99 -15.30
CA TYR A 84 -17.50 7.68 -15.69
C TYR A 84 -15.96 7.62 -15.55
N PHE A 85 -15.44 6.44 -15.20
CA PHE A 85 -14.00 6.18 -15.18
C PHE A 85 -13.68 4.78 -15.70
N TYR A 86 -12.64 4.73 -16.51
CA TYR A 86 -12.08 3.51 -17.05
C TYR A 86 -10.57 3.47 -16.75
N SER A 87 -10.10 2.33 -16.27
CA SER A 87 -8.68 2.08 -16.06
C SER A 87 -8.32 0.71 -16.59
N PHE A 88 -7.20 0.62 -17.28
CA PHE A 88 -6.67 -0.62 -17.84
C PHE A 88 -5.24 -0.83 -17.36
N MET A 89 -4.93 -2.05 -16.93
CA MET A 89 -3.58 -2.47 -16.57
C MET A 89 -3.28 -3.77 -17.33
N SER A 90 -2.22 -3.76 -18.13
CA SER A 90 -1.68 -4.96 -18.77
C SER A 90 -0.30 -5.26 -18.23
N GLN A 91 -0.05 -6.55 -18.00
CA GLN A 91 1.28 -7.06 -17.67
C GLN A 91 1.79 -7.91 -18.83
N PRO A 92 2.92 -7.57 -19.47
CA PRO A 92 3.50 -8.38 -20.53
C PRO A 92 3.83 -9.79 -20.02
N LYS A 93 3.50 -10.83 -20.80
CA LYS A 93 3.71 -12.23 -20.42
C LYS A 93 5.19 -12.56 -20.14
N PHE A 94 6.13 -11.92 -20.85
CA PHE A 94 7.57 -12.11 -20.62
C PHE A 94 7.99 -11.73 -19.19
N GLN A 95 7.32 -10.78 -18.55
CA GLN A 95 7.64 -10.42 -17.17
C GLN A 95 7.34 -11.58 -16.20
N LEU A 96 6.35 -12.43 -16.52
CA LEU A 96 6.04 -13.62 -15.72
C LEU A 96 7.16 -14.66 -15.77
N SER A 97 7.90 -14.77 -16.89
CA SER A 97 9.07 -15.66 -16.94
C SER A 97 10.20 -15.16 -16.04
N THR A 98 10.42 -13.85 -15.97
CA THR A 98 11.43 -13.25 -15.07
C THR A 98 11.08 -13.47 -13.60
N PHE A 99 9.79 -13.42 -13.23
CA PHE A 99 9.37 -13.71 -11.86
C PHE A 99 9.51 -15.19 -11.49
N ARG A 100 9.33 -16.11 -12.46
CA ARG A 100 9.52 -17.54 -12.22
C ARG A 100 10.96 -17.91 -11.88
N SER A 101 11.95 -17.24 -12.45
CA SER A 101 13.37 -17.52 -12.17
C SER A 101 13.84 -17.07 -10.78
N CYS A 102 13.04 -16.29 -10.06
CA CYS A 102 13.35 -15.81 -8.70
C CYS A 102 12.69 -16.65 -7.59
N LYS A 103 11.96 -17.73 -7.93
CA LYS A 103 11.52 -18.76 -6.99
C LYS A 103 12.49 -19.92 -7.00
#